data_AF-A0A973SF90-F1
#
_entry.id   AF-A0A973SF90-F1
#
_cell.length_a   1.000
_cell.length_b   1.000
_cell.length_c   1.000
_cell.angle_alpha   90.00
_cell.angle_beta   90.00
_cell.angle_gamma   90.00
#
_symmetry.space_group_name_H-M   'P 1'
#
loop_
_entity.id
_entity.type
_entity.pdbx_description
1 polymer ?
#
loop_
_entity_poly.entity_id
_entity_poly.type
_entity_poly.pdbx_seq_one_letter_code
_entity_poly.pdbx_strand_id
1 'polypeptide(L)'
;MSGVLRIRGYLVDDDRLGPTPRHWRESPQVADTHREELLLVLLSSLVADPFGWATQQDGRLIHDIIPIQGHEQEQMGTSSDTLLTWHTEDAFHPLRGDFLAFSCLRNPYAAVTTVGFIDALELPAATRSVLFQERFNILPDHSHKAKNNSPGSSQAFAYVEEMQKNPDRVAVLFGDPAKPYIRADPYFMSVEPGDDEAREALEELVRVVDDGMFDLCLESGDFCFLDNFRVVHGRKPFKARFDGTDRWLKRVNLTNDLRKSRAVRTSPLSRSIH
;
A
#
# COMPACT_ATOMS: atom_id res chain seq x y z
N MET A 1 7.76 19.00 5.45
CA MET A 1 7.30 17.88 4.61
C MET A 1 8.26 16.72 4.84
N SER A 2 7.81 15.69 5.56
CA SER A 2 8.61 14.51 5.89
C SER A 2 7.71 13.29 5.78
N GLY A 3 8.27 12.14 5.42
CA GLY A 3 7.50 10.90 5.20
C GLY A 3 7.73 10.26 3.83
N VAL A 4 8.59 10.85 2.99
CA VAL A 4 9.08 10.25 1.75
C VAL A 4 10.61 10.30 1.74
N LEU A 5 11.24 9.17 1.47
CA LEU A 5 12.68 9.07 1.16
C LEU A 5 12.84 8.41 -0.20
N ARG A 6 13.42 9.14 -1.16
CA ARG A 6 13.74 8.62 -2.50
C ARG A 6 15.26 8.54 -2.67
N ILE A 7 15.78 7.33 -2.89
CA ILE A 7 17.17 7.06 -3.25
C ILE A 7 17.21 6.82 -4.76
N ARG A 8 18.10 7.54 -5.45
CA ARG A 8 18.16 7.56 -6.92
C ARG A 8 19.54 7.14 -7.42
N GLY A 9 19.61 6.75 -8.69
CA GLY A 9 20.86 6.53 -9.41
C GLY A 9 21.39 5.10 -9.35
N TYR A 10 20.59 4.14 -8.86
CA TYR A 10 20.90 2.73 -9.10
C TYR A 10 20.68 2.41 -10.59
N LEU A 11 21.57 1.61 -11.18
CA LEU A 11 21.45 1.22 -12.58
C LEU A 11 20.76 -0.13 -12.67
N VAL A 12 19.56 -0.14 -13.26
CA VAL A 12 18.84 -1.36 -13.61
C VAL A 12 19.27 -1.78 -15.01
N ASP A 13 19.74 -3.01 -15.13
CA ASP A 13 20.05 -3.65 -16.40
C ASP A 13 18.75 -4.21 -17.00
N ASP A 14 18.14 -3.45 -17.91
CA ASP A 14 16.83 -3.76 -18.51
C ASP A 14 16.88 -5.01 -19.41
N ASP A 15 18.00 -5.24 -20.09
CA ASP A 15 18.22 -6.41 -20.95
C ASP A 15 18.26 -7.69 -20.10
N ARG A 16 18.98 -7.65 -18.97
CA ARG A 16 19.00 -8.75 -17.99
C ARG A 16 17.65 -8.95 -17.32
N LEU A 17 16.95 -7.86 -16.98
CA LEU A 17 15.66 -7.90 -16.31
C LEU A 17 14.60 -8.67 -17.12
N GLY A 18 14.70 -8.60 -18.45
CA GLY A 18 13.78 -9.24 -19.36
C GLY A 18 12.38 -8.59 -19.34
N PRO A 19 11.37 -9.28 -19.91
CA PRO A 19 10.02 -8.73 -20.00
C PRO A 19 9.37 -8.62 -18.62
N THR A 20 8.61 -7.56 -18.41
CA THR A 20 7.66 -7.44 -17.30
C THR A 20 6.68 -8.63 -17.36
N PRO A 21 6.55 -9.44 -16.28
CA PRO A 21 5.66 -10.60 -16.26
C PRO A 21 4.21 -10.21 -16.53
N ARG A 22 3.42 -11.12 -17.11
CA ARG A 22 1.96 -10.88 -17.30
C ARG A 22 1.18 -11.04 -16.01
N HIS A 23 1.71 -11.84 -15.09
CA HIS A 23 1.10 -12.11 -13.80
C HIS A 23 2.20 -12.45 -12.78
N TRP A 24 2.04 -12.02 -11.53
CA TRP A 24 3.04 -12.28 -10.47
C TRP A 24 3.26 -13.78 -10.20
N ARG A 25 2.25 -14.61 -10.48
CA ARG A 25 2.31 -16.10 -10.42
C ARG A 25 3.31 -16.71 -11.41
N GLU A 26 3.60 -16.02 -12.51
CA GLU A 26 4.55 -16.48 -13.53
C GLU A 26 6.00 -16.20 -13.14
N SER A 27 6.22 -15.34 -12.12
CA SER A 27 7.57 -15.02 -11.66
C SER A 27 8.24 -16.26 -11.07
N PRO A 28 9.41 -16.69 -11.59
CA PRO A 28 10.11 -17.87 -11.11
C PRO A 28 10.64 -17.65 -9.69
N GLN A 29 10.99 -18.74 -9.01
CA GLN A 29 11.50 -18.70 -7.63
C GLN A 29 12.80 -17.90 -7.51
N VAL A 30 13.63 -17.91 -8.56
CA VAL A 30 14.77 -16.99 -8.74
C VAL A 30 14.52 -16.23 -10.02
N ALA A 31 14.03 -15.00 -9.89
CA ALA A 31 13.77 -14.12 -11.01
C ALA A 31 15.03 -13.35 -11.41
N ASP A 32 15.05 -12.86 -12.65
CA ASP A 32 16.08 -11.92 -13.10
C ASP A 32 16.04 -10.60 -12.31
N THR A 33 15.00 -10.38 -11.50
CA THR A 33 14.87 -9.26 -10.55
C THR A 33 15.61 -9.47 -9.23
N HIS A 34 16.22 -10.64 -9.01
CA HIS A 34 16.71 -11.03 -7.69
C HIS A 34 17.74 -10.05 -7.09
N ARG A 35 18.58 -9.44 -7.93
CA ARG A 35 19.57 -8.44 -7.49
C ARG A 35 18.87 -7.21 -6.90
N GLU A 36 17.86 -6.70 -7.57
CA GLU A 36 17.08 -5.53 -7.15
C GLU A 36 16.21 -5.84 -5.93
N GLU A 37 15.68 -7.05 -5.86
CA GLU A 37 14.94 -7.58 -4.72
C GLU A 37 15.80 -7.66 -3.44
N LEU A 38 17.01 -8.21 -3.55
CA LEU A 38 17.97 -8.25 -2.43
C LEU A 38 18.32 -6.84 -1.97
N LEU A 39 18.59 -5.92 -2.90
CA LEU A 39 18.90 -4.54 -2.57
C LEU A 39 17.71 -3.85 -1.87
N LEU A 40 16.48 -4.06 -2.35
CA LEU A 40 15.27 -3.54 -1.72
C LEU A 40 15.16 -4.04 -0.27
N VAL A 41 15.36 -5.34 -0.02
CA VAL A 41 15.30 -5.92 1.34
C VAL A 41 16.42 -5.41 2.24
N LEU A 42 17.65 -5.27 1.72
CA LEU A 42 18.79 -4.74 2.47
C LEU A 42 18.55 -3.29 2.91
N LEU A 43 18.13 -2.43 1.98
CA LEU A 43 17.82 -1.03 2.28
C LEU A 43 16.62 -0.93 3.24
N SER A 44 15.59 -1.75 3.01
CA SER A 44 14.42 -1.84 3.89
C SER A 44 14.79 -2.20 5.33
N SER A 45 15.74 -3.12 5.51
CA SER A 45 16.21 -3.56 6.84
C SER A 45 16.94 -2.47 7.63
N LEU A 46 17.35 -1.37 6.98
CA LEU A 46 17.89 -0.18 7.66
C LEU A 46 16.79 0.75 8.16
N VAL A 47 15.57 0.65 7.59
CA VAL A 47 14.41 1.43 7.97
C VAL A 47 13.60 0.71 9.05
N ALA A 48 13.27 -0.56 8.82
CA ALA A 48 12.38 -1.36 9.66
C ALA A 48 12.46 -2.86 9.28
N ASP A 49 11.69 -3.72 9.94
CA ASP A 49 11.62 -5.15 9.61
C ASP A 49 10.72 -5.41 8.39
N PRO A 50 11.24 -6.05 7.32
CA PRO A 50 10.41 -6.53 6.22
C PRO A 50 9.42 -7.62 6.66
N PHE A 51 8.17 -7.54 6.20
CA PHE A 51 7.15 -8.56 6.40
C PHE A 51 6.19 -8.67 5.20
N GLY A 52 5.41 -9.75 5.14
CA GLY A 52 4.40 -9.98 4.11
C GLY A 52 3.06 -10.41 4.70
N TRP A 53 2.03 -10.44 3.85
CA TRP A 53 0.69 -10.92 4.20
C TRP A 53 0.42 -12.24 3.52
N ALA A 54 0.01 -13.26 4.27
CA ALA A 54 -0.35 -14.57 3.72
C ALA A 54 -1.47 -14.50 2.67
N THR A 55 -2.24 -13.42 2.65
CA THR A 55 -3.34 -13.14 1.71
C THR A 55 -2.95 -12.30 0.50
N GLN A 56 -1.69 -11.88 0.36
CA GLN A 56 -1.23 -11.12 -0.80
C GLN A 56 -0.09 -11.87 -1.49
N GLN A 57 -0.24 -12.12 -2.79
CA GLN A 57 0.75 -12.79 -3.65
C GLN A 57 1.38 -14.05 -3.02
N ASP A 58 0.54 -14.93 -2.46
CA ASP A 58 0.94 -16.19 -1.80
C ASP A 58 1.86 -16.01 -0.58
N GLY A 59 1.77 -14.87 0.11
CA GLY A 59 2.59 -14.61 1.29
C GLY A 59 4.04 -14.27 0.98
N ARG A 60 4.36 -13.90 -0.26
CA ARG A 60 5.69 -13.42 -0.65
C ARG A 60 6.08 -12.20 0.18
N LEU A 61 7.37 -12.10 0.49
CA LEU A 61 7.91 -10.92 1.17
C LEU A 61 7.96 -9.70 0.26
N ILE A 62 8.27 -9.93 -1.02
CA ILE A 62 8.40 -8.90 -2.05
C ILE A 62 7.29 -9.13 -3.07
N HIS A 63 6.51 -8.09 -3.33
CA HIS A 63 5.37 -8.13 -4.24
C HIS A 63 5.74 -7.49 -5.57
N ASP A 64 5.20 -8.05 -6.66
CA ASP A 64 5.21 -7.44 -7.98
C ASP A 64 4.05 -6.44 -8.10
N ILE A 65 4.36 -5.20 -8.45
CA ILE A 65 3.39 -4.16 -8.83
C ILE A 65 3.54 -3.96 -10.34
N ILE A 66 2.71 -4.71 -11.08
CA ILE A 66 2.68 -4.82 -12.54
C ILE A 66 1.22 -4.77 -13.01
N PRO A 67 0.92 -4.19 -14.18
CA PRO A 67 -0.43 -4.26 -14.72
C PRO A 67 -0.77 -5.71 -15.12
N ILE A 68 -1.94 -6.19 -14.70
CA ILE A 68 -2.42 -7.54 -15.03
C ILE A 68 -3.68 -7.42 -15.88
N GLN A 69 -3.71 -8.13 -17.01
CA GLN A 69 -4.87 -8.12 -17.90
C GLN A 69 -6.11 -8.68 -17.17
N GLY A 70 -7.23 -7.97 -17.27
CA GLY A 70 -8.46 -8.23 -16.51
C GLY A 70 -8.54 -7.51 -15.15
N HIS A 71 -7.46 -6.86 -14.68
CA HIS A 71 -7.45 -6.06 -13.44
C HIS A 71 -7.48 -4.55 -13.70
N GLU A 72 -7.67 -4.12 -14.94
CA GLU A 72 -7.44 -2.72 -15.39
C GLU A 72 -8.28 -1.69 -14.63
N GLN A 73 -9.46 -2.10 -14.15
CA GLN A 73 -10.44 -1.26 -13.44
C GLN A 73 -10.53 -1.55 -11.92
N GLU A 74 -9.66 -2.39 -11.37
CA GLU A 74 -9.65 -2.71 -9.93
C GLU A 74 -8.94 -1.61 -9.11
N GLN A 75 -9.34 -1.41 -7.85
CA GLN A 75 -8.61 -0.57 -6.89
C GLN A 75 -7.48 -1.39 -6.24
N MET A 76 -6.47 -1.75 -7.03
CA MET A 76 -5.30 -2.52 -6.58
C MET A 76 -4.05 -2.07 -7.33
N GLY A 77 -2.86 -2.38 -6.80
CA GLY A 77 -1.58 -2.10 -7.46
C GLY A 77 -1.42 -2.70 -8.88
N THR A 78 -2.23 -3.72 -9.21
CA THR A 78 -2.21 -4.40 -10.51
C THR A 78 -3.09 -3.75 -11.60
N SER A 79 -3.82 -2.68 -11.27
CA SER A 79 -4.65 -1.96 -12.26
C SER A 79 -3.81 -1.04 -13.14
N SER A 80 -4.43 -0.45 -14.17
CA SER A 80 -3.77 0.52 -15.05
C SER A 80 -4.70 1.67 -15.44
N ASP A 81 -5.90 1.34 -15.92
CA ASP A 81 -6.77 2.26 -16.64
C ASP A 81 -7.62 3.15 -15.75
N THR A 82 -7.62 2.89 -14.44
CA THR A 82 -8.34 3.65 -13.43
C THR A 82 -7.39 4.37 -12.48
N LEU A 83 -7.91 5.42 -11.85
CA LEU A 83 -7.23 6.10 -10.75
C LEU A 83 -7.17 5.12 -9.58
N LEU A 84 -5.98 4.81 -9.10
CA LEU A 84 -5.83 4.20 -7.80
C LEU A 84 -5.95 5.33 -6.78
N THR A 85 -7.13 5.39 -6.13
CA THR A 85 -7.43 6.39 -5.10
C THR A 85 -6.38 6.35 -4.01
N TRP A 86 -6.08 7.51 -3.43
CA TRP A 86 -5.06 7.55 -2.39
C TRP A 86 -5.55 6.80 -1.15
N HIS A 87 -4.62 6.16 -0.46
CA HIS A 87 -4.91 5.41 0.74
C HIS A 87 -3.65 5.29 1.60
N THR A 88 -3.88 4.96 2.86
CA THR A 88 -2.92 4.32 3.76
C THR A 88 -2.83 2.85 3.37
N GLU A 89 -1.63 2.31 3.18
CA GLU A 89 -1.45 0.90 2.81
C GLU A 89 -2.02 -0.02 3.90
N ASP A 90 -2.83 -1.00 3.48
CA ASP A 90 -3.53 -1.96 4.34
C ASP A 90 -4.26 -1.27 5.51
N ALA A 91 -4.89 -0.10 5.27
CA ALA A 91 -5.48 0.77 6.29
C ALA A 91 -6.44 0.04 7.24
N PHE A 92 -7.18 -0.96 6.75
CA PHE A 92 -8.12 -1.73 7.56
C PHE A 92 -7.44 -2.55 8.67
N HIS A 93 -6.16 -2.88 8.54
CA HIS A 93 -5.50 -3.82 9.44
C HIS A 93 -4.78 -3.12 10.61
N PRO A 94 -4.96 -3.55 11.88
CA PRO A 94 -4.26 -2.95 13.02
C PRO A 94 -2.74 -3.20 12.99
N LEU A 95 -2.31 -4.29 12.34
CA LEU A 95 -0.91 -4.64 12.12
C LEU A 95 -0.35 -4.16 10.77
N ARG A 96 -0.98 -3.16 10.12
CA ARG A 96 -0.48 -2.58 8.87
C ARG A 96 0.98 -2.14 8.97
N GLY A 97 1.62 -2.03 7.81
CA GLY A 97 3.00 -1.57 7.73
C GLY A 97 3.16 -0.17 8.32
N ASP A 98 4.27 0.04 9.02
CA ASP A 98 4.69 1.36 9.49
C ASP A 98 5.34 2.14 8.32
N PHE A 99 6.00 1.43 7.40
CA PHE A 99 6.49 1.99 6.13
C PHE A 99 6.19 1.06 4.95
N LEU A 100 6.20 1.66 3.76
CA LEU A 100 6.09 0.98 2.48
C LEU A 100 7.33 1.27 1.64
N ALA A 101 7.98 0.25 1.11
CA ALA A 101 9.16 0.38 0.27
C ALA A 101 8.89 -0.06 -1.16
N PHE A 102 9.35 0.72 -2.13
CA PHE A 102 9.29 0.42 -3.55
C PHE A 102 10.68 0.39 -4.16
N SER A 103 10.90 -0.51 -5.13
CA SER A 103 12.00 -0.45 -6.10
C SER A 103 11.39 -0.36 -7.50
N CYS A 104 11.64 0.74 -8.20
CA CYS A 104 11.15 0.94 -9.56
C CYS A 104 12.14 0.33 -10.56
N LEU A 105 11.72 -0.78 -11.18
CA LEU A 105 12.55 -1.49 -12.16
C LEU A 105 12.36 -0.88 -13.55
N ARG A 106 11.10 -0.62 -13.92
CA ARG A 106 10.73 -0.07 -15.22
C ARG A 106 9.51 0.85 -15.09
N ASN A 107 9.49 1.99 -15.77
CA ASN A 107 8.34 2.89 -15.83
C ASN A 107 8.30 3.68 -17.15
N PRO A 108 7.97 3.04 -18.29
CA PRO A 108 8.09 3.66 -19.61
C PRO A 108 7.05 4.76 -19.85
N TYR A 109 6.02 4.82 -19.00
CA TYR A 109 4.88 5.72 -19.11
C TYR A 109 5.06 7.02 -18.32
N ALA A 110 6.13 7.13 -17.52
CA ALA A 110 6.20 8.09 -16.42
C ALA A 110 4.92 8.05 -15.54
N ALA A 111 4.40 6.83 -15.29
CA ALA A 111 3.18 6.67 -14.51
C ALA A 111 3.41 7.20 -13.10
N VAL A 112 2.54 8.12 -12.69
CA VAL A 112 2.71 8.93 -11.50
C VAL A 112 2.17 8.20 -10.28
N THR A 113 3.04 7.94 -9.29
CA THR A 113 2.61 7.71 -7.91
C THR A 113 2.22 9.07 -7.32
N THR A 114 1.05 9.19 -6.73
CA THR A 114 0.62 10.41 -6.03
C THR A 114 0.88 10.23 -4.55
N VAL A 115 1.28 11.29 -3.85
CA VAL A 115 1.52 11.26 -2.40
C VAL A 115 0.95 12.52 -1.75
N GLY A 116 0.33 12.38 -0.57
CA GLY A 116 -0.17 13.48 0.25
C GLY A 116 0.46 13.47 1.63
N PHE A 117 0.99 14.59 2.09
CA PHE A 117 1.58 14.73 3.43
C PHE A 117 0.54 15.19 4.44
N ILE A 118 0.36 14.43 5.51
CA ILE A 118 -0.67 14.73 6.52
C ILE A 118 -0.30 15.94 7.38
N ASP A 119 1.00 16.10 7.66
CA ASP A 119 1.51 17.26 8.40
C ASP A 119 1.29 18.60 7.67
N ALA A 120 0.95 18.57 6.38
CA ALA A 120 0.68 19.76 5.58
C ALA A 120 -0.82 20.08 5.47
N LEU A 121 -1.70 19.25 6.04
CA LEU A 121 -3.15 19.44 5.95
C LEU A 121 -3.61 20.48 6.96
N GLU A 122 -4.25 21.53 6.44
CA GLU A 122 -4.94 22.52 7.25
C GLU A 122 -6.43 22.14 7.30
N LEU A 123 -6.85 21.58 8.44
CA LEU A 123 -8.23 21.15 8.68
C LEU A 123 -8.88 22.00 9.79
N PRO A 124 -10.18 22.34 9.68
CA PRO A 124 -10.91 22.99 10.77
C PRO A 124 -10.80 22.20 12.08
N ALA A 125 -10.71 22.89 13.21
CA ALA A 125 -10.56 22.24 14.52
C ALA A 125 -11.74 21.28 14.84
N ALA A 126 -12.96 21.64 14.42
CA ALA A 126 -14.13 20.77 14.54
C ALA A 126 -13.98 19.47 13.74
N THR A 127 -13.60 19.57 12.47
CA THR A 127 -13.29 18.42 11.60
C THR A 127 -12.21 17.53 12.21
N ARG A 128 -11.09 18.11 12.69
CA ARG A 128 -10.02 17.36 13.35
C ARG A 128 -10.57 16.60 14.58
N SER A 129 -11.34 17.27 15.43
CA SER A 129 -11.92 16.65 16.63
C SER A 129 -12.75 15.40 16.30
N VAL A 130 -13.53 15.44 15.22
CA VAL A 130 -14.34 14.31 14.76
C VAL A 130 -13.47 13.19 14.20
N LEU A 131 -12.48 13.52 13.37
CA LEU A 131 -11.56 12.55 12.77
C LEU A 131 -10.69 11.79 13.80
N PHE A 132 -10.52 12.35 15.01
CA PHE A 132 -9.85 11.71 16.14
C PHE A 132 -10.74 10.73 16.93
N GLN A 133 -12.02 10.64 16.62
CA GLN A 133 -12.97 9.73 17.28
C GLN A 133 -13.10 8.42 16.50
N GLU A 134 -13.35 7.32 17.20
CA GLU A 134 -13.58 6.00 16.60
C GLU A 134 -15.00 5.88 16.00
N ARG A 135 -15.23 6.63 14.91
CA ARG A 135 -16.53 6.77 14.23
C ARG A 135 -16.53 6.25 12.79
N PHE A 136 -15.41 5.68 12.35
CA PHE A 136 -15.20 5.26 10.97
C PHE A 136 -14.91 3.77 10.92
N ASN A 137 -15.32 3.12 9.84
CA ASN A 137 -14.94 1.74 9.56
C ASN A 137 -14.11 1.72 8.29
N ILE A 138 -13.13 0.81 8.22
CA ILE A 138 -12.32 0.58 7.02
C ILE A 138 -12.41 -0.90 6.69
N LEU A 139 -12.92 -1.21 5.50
CA LEU A 139 -13.07 -2.59 5.04
C LEU A 139 -11.76 -3.09 4.40
N PRO A 140 -11.48 -4.40 4.45
CA PRO A 140 -10.39 -4.99 3.69
C PRO A 140 -10.49 -4.69 2.19
N ASP A 141 -9.36 -4.32 1.59
CA ASP A 141 -9.31 -4.07 0.16
C ASP A 141 -9.33 -5.37 -0.67
N HIS A 142 -9.49 -5.23 -1.98
CA HIS A 142 -9.65 -6.37 -2.87
C HIS A 142 -8.41 -7.26 -2.95
N SER A 143 -7.21 -6.76 -2.67
CA SER A 143 -5.96 -7.52 -2.78
C SER A 143 -5.90 -8.69 -1.79
N HIS A 144 -6.60 -8.59 -0.65
CA HIS A 144 -6.66 -9.64 0.38
C HIS A 144 -7.68 -10.76 0.07
N LYS A 145 -8.38 -10.71 -1.08
CA LYS A 145 -9.33 -11.74 -1.48
C LYS A 145 -8.61 -13.02 -1.92
N ALA A 146 -9.15 -14.19 -1.53
CA ALA A 146 -8.60 -15.50 -1.89
C ALA A 146 -8.43 -15.70 -3.42
N LYS A 147 -9.32 -15.13 -4.25
CA LYS A 147 -9.21 -15.17 -5.73
C LYS A 147 -7.87 -14.64 -6.25
N ASN A 148 -7.25 -13.72 -5.51
CA ASN A 148 -5.99 -13.08 -5.88
C ASN A 148 -4.76 -13.87 -5.42
N ASN A 149 -4.92 -15.12 -4.96
CA ASN A 149 -3.85 -16.01 -4.54
C ASN A 149 -4.00 -17.38 -5.20
N SER A 150 -2.93 -18.15 -5.20
CA SER A 150 -2.94 -19.54 -5.64
C SER A 150 -3.89 -20.36 -4.74
N PRO A 151 -4.59 -21.37 -5.28
CA PRO A 151 -5.52 -22.18 -4.49
C PRO A 151 -4.85 -22.78 -3.24
N GLY A 152 -5.34 -22.41 -2.07
CA GLY A 152 -4.87 -22.89 -0.77
C GLY A 152 -5.66 -22.24 0.36
N SER A 153 -6.03 -23.00 1.38
CA SER A 153 -6.75 -22.46 2.54
C SER A 153 -5.75 -21.90 3.54
N SER A 154 -5.50 -20.59 3.52
CA SER A 154 -4.90 -19.90 4.67
C SER A 154 -6.00 -19.48 5.63
N GLN A 155 -5.83 -19.77 6.93
CA GLN A 155 -6.71 -19.25 7.99
C GLN A 155 -6.78 -17.70 7.96
N ALA A 156 -5.78 -17.06 7.37
CA ALA A 156 -5.72 -15.64 7.10
C ALA A 156 -6.94 -15.10 6.33
N PHE A 157 -7.42 -15.84 5.32
CA PHE A 157 -8.58 -15.40 4.54
C PHE A 157 -9.85 -15.38 5.37
N ALA A 158 -10.01 -16.33 6.31
CA ALA A 158 -11.17 -16.34 7.20
C ALA A 158 -11.15 -15.14 8.16
N TYR A 159 -9.97 -14.70 8.60
CA TYR A 159 -9.82 -13.52 9.44
C TYR A 159 -10.16 -12.22 8.68
N VAL A 160 -9.67 -12.10 7.44
CA VAL A 160 -10.03 -10.99 6.55
C VAL A 160 -11.54 -10.97 6.25
N GLU A 161 -12.15 -12.13 5.99
CA GLU A 161 -13.60 -12.24 5.79
C GLU A 161 -14.41 -11.84 7.03
N GLU A 162 -13.88 -12.08 8.22
CA GLU A 162 -14.50 -11.63 9.47
C GLU A 162 -14.43 -10.10 9.61
N MET A 163 -13.27 -9.49 9.35
CA MET A 163 -13.13 -8.02 9.31
C MET A 163 -14.05 -7.37 8.26
N GLN A 164 -14.29 -8.05 7.14
CA GLN A 164 -15.22 -7.57 6.12
C GLN A 164 -16.67 -7.52 6.62
N LYS A 165 -17.07 -8.44 7.50
CA LYS A 165 -18.43 -8.53 8.06
C LYS A 165 -18.60 -7.64 9.28
N ASN A 166 -17.58 -7.60 10.13
CA ASN A 166 -17.59 -6.93 11.43
C ASN A 166 -16.33 -6.05 11.56
N PRO A 167 -16.23 -4.95 10.79
CA PRO A 167 -15.08 -4.06 10.87
C PRO A 167 -15.06 -3.31 12.21
N ASP A 168 -13.90 -3.24 12.85
CA ASP A 168 -13.71 -2.38 14.02
C ASP A 168 -13.94 -0.91 13.65
N ARG A 169 -14.40 -0.14 14.63
CA ARG A 169 -14.42 1.32 14.52
C ARG A 169 -13.03 1.87 14.78
N VAL A 170 -12.62 2.84 13.98
CA VAL A 170 -11.29 3.44 14.00
C VAL A 170 -11.40 4.95 13.93
N ALA A 171 -10.39 5.63 14.48
CA ALA A 171 -10.15 7.03 14.21
C ALA A 171 -9.33 7.17 12.93
N VAL A 172 -9.61 8.22 12.14
CA VAL A 172 -8.88 8.54 10.91
C VAL A 172 -7.57 9.24 11.25
N LEU A 173 -7.61 10.16 12.21
CA LEU A 173 -6.46 10.83 12.77
C LEU A 173 -6.16 10.28 14.17
N PHE A 174 -4.89 10.08 14.50
CA PHE A 174 -4.49 9.57 15.80
C PHE A 174 -3.07 10.03 16.17
N GLY A 175 -2.60 9.69 17.37
CA GLY A 175 -1.30 10.14 17.87
C GLY A 175 -1.38 11.54 18.49
N ASP A 176 -0.40 12.40 18.20
CA ASP A 176 -0.36 13.76 18.71
C ASP A 176 -1.40 14.66 18.01
N PRO A 177 -2.37 15.26 18.73
CA PRO A 177 -3.34 16.18 18.14
C PRO A 177 -2.76 17.35 17.37
N ALA A 178 -1.54 17.82 17.70
CA ALA A 178 -0.87 18.89 16.98
C ALA A 178 -0.25 18.41 15.65
N LYS A 179 0.24 17.16 15.62
CA LYS A 179 0.90 16.53 14.46
C LYS A 179 0.41 15.08 14.31
N PRO A 180 -0.82 14.90 13.81
CA PRO A 180 -1.46 13.59 13.77
C PRO A 180 -0.79 12.65 12.78
N TYR A 181 -0.93 11.35 13.06
CA TYR A 181 -0.85 10.31 12.05
C TYR A 181 -2.21 10.11 11.38
N ILE A 182 -2.19 9.48 10.19
CA ILE A 182 -3.40 9.11 9.45
C ILE A 182 -3.56 7.61 9.31
N ARG A 183 -4.82 7.19 9.23
CA ARG A 183 -5.26 5.87 8.82
C ARG A 183 -6.55 6.04 8.00
N ALA A 184 -6.40 6.12 6.69
CA ALA A 184 -7.53 6.41 5.80
C ALA A 184 -7.43 5.63 4.48
N ASP A 185 -8.57 5.14 4.02
CA ASP A 185 -8.76 4.59 2.68
C ASP A 185 -10.18 4.95 2.22
N PRO A 186 -10.38 6.12 1.59
CA PRO A 186 -11.71 6.64 1.26
C PRO A 186 -12.57 5.68 0.44
N TYR A 187 -11.93 4.83 -0.37
CA TYR A 187 -12.65 3.89 -1.22
C TYR A 187 -13.26 2.73 -0.43
N PHE A 188 -12.59 2.31 0.65
CA PHE A 188 -13.05 1.23 1.53
C PHE A 188 -13.55 1.72 2.89
N MET A 189 -13.70 3.03 3.07
CA MET A 189 -14.20 3.64 4.29
C MET A 189 -15.72 3.80 4.28
N SER A 190 -16.32 3.64 5.46
CA SER A 190 -17.72 3.96 5.70
C SER A 190 -17.92 4.63 7.05
N VAL A 191 -19.04 5.34 7.15
CA VAL A 191 -19.55 5.96 8.38
C VAL A 191 -20.93 5.36 8.65
N GLU A 192 -21.28 5.20 9.93
CA GLU A 192 -22.58 4.66 10.33
C GLU A 192 -23.74 5.54 9.82
N PRO A 193 -24.85 4.94 9.35
CA PRO A 193 -26.02 5.72 8.95
C PRO A 193 -26.53 6.62 10.08
N GLY A 194 -26.71 7.91 9.78
CA GLY A 194 -27.16 8.92 10.74
C GLY A 194 -26.03 9.66 11.47
N ASP A 195 -24.76 9.30 11.23
CA ASP A 195 -23.62 10.09 11.69
C ASP A 195 -23.16 11.09 10.61
N ASP A 196 -23.98 12.13 10.42
CA ASP A 196 -23.74 13.16 9.40
C ASP A 196 -22.46 13.96 9.66
N GLU A 197 -22.12 14.19 10.92
CA GLU A 197 -20.92 14.93 11.32
C GLU A 197 -19.64 14.16 10.95
N ALA A 198 -19.57 12.84 11.18
CA ALA A 198 -18.42 12.04 10.76
C ALA A 198 -18.32 11.94 9.23
N ARG A 199 -19.45 11.83 8.53
CA ARG A 199 -19.49 11.82 7.07
C ARG A 199 -18.95 13.11 6.49
N GLU A 200 -19.42 14.27 6.96
CA GLU A 200 -18.93 15.59 6.54
C GLU A 200 -17.45 15.78 6.86
N ALA A 201 -16.99 15.30 8.03
CA ALA A 201 -15.58 15.37 8.39
C ALA A 201 -14.69 14.53 7.47
N LEU A 202 -15.14 13.34 7.05
CA LEU A 202 -14.43 12.50 6.09
C LEU A 202 -14.42 13.12 4.69
N GLU A 203 -15.55 13.66 4.22
CA GLU A 203 -15.64 14.37 2.93
C GLU A 203 -14.69 15.58 2.88
N GLU A 204 -14.63 16.36 3.97
CA GLU A 204 -13.72 17.51 4.09
C GLU A 204 -12.25 17.07 4.12
N LEU A 205 -11.91 16.00 4.85
CA LEU A 205 -10.58 15.41 4.80
C LEU A 205 -10.20 15.02 3.37
N VAL A 206 -11.12 14.34 2.67
CA VAL A 206 -10.86 13.85 1.32
C VAL A 206 -10.53 15.00 0.38
N ARG A 207 -11.34 16.06 0.42
CA ARG A 207 -11.13 17.27 -0.36
C ARG A 207 -9.77 17.92 -0.08
N VAL A 208 -9.42 18.10 1.20
CA VAL A 208 -8.16 18.76 1.60
C VAL A 208 -6.94 17.92 1.22
N VAL A 209 -7.04 16.59 1.32
CA VAL A 209 -5.97 15.67 0.87
C VAL A 209 -5.83 15.73 -0.65
N ASP A 210 -6.93 15.63 -1.40
CA ASP A 210 -6.94 15.68 -2.88
C ASP A 210 -6.28 16.96 -3.40
N ASP A 211 -6.62 18.12 -2.81
CA ASP A 211 -6.04 19.42 -3.15
C ASP A 211 -4.53 19.51 -2.82
N GLY A 212 -4.06 18.72 -1.85
CA GLY A 212 -2.68 18.72 -1.35
C GLY A 212 -1.78 17.61 -1.92
N MET A 213 -2.29 16.74 -2.80
CA MET A 213 -1.50 15.67 -3.40
C MET A 213 -0.42 16.21 -4.34
N PHE A 214 0.77 15.62 -4.32
CA PHE A 214 1.83 15.90 -5.28
C PHE A 214 2.23 14.66 -6.09
N ASP A 215 2.81 14.93 -7.26
CA ASP A 215 3.23 13.90 -8.20
C ASP A 215 4.65 13.41 -7.87
N LEU A 216 4.77 12.12 -7.57
CA LEU A 216 6.03 11.40 -7.40
C LEU A 216 6.20 10.40 -8.56
N CYS A 217 6.82 10.85 -9.64
CA CYS A 217 7.21 9.95 -10.73
C CYS A 217 8.48 9.19 -10.35
N LEU A 218 8.36 7.88 -10.12
CA LEU A 218 9.49 6.99 -9.92
C LEU A 218 10.10 6.59 -11.27
N GLU A 219 11.41 6.71 -11.37
CA GLU A 219 12.23 6.33 -12.52
C GLU A 219 12.88 4.96 -12.28
N SER A 220 13.33 4.31 -13.35
CA SER A 220 14.09 3.06 -13.23
C SER A 220 15.32 3.28 -12.35
N GLY A 221 15.51 2.40 -11.35
CA GLY A 221 16.60 2.51 -10.38
C GLY A 221 16.28 3.33 -9.14
N ASP A 222 15.06 3.87 -9.02
CA ASP A 222 14.63 4.51 -7.79
C ASP A 222 14.20 3.51 -6.72
N PHE A 223 14.66 3.75 -5.50
CA PHE A 223 14.09 3.16 -4.29
C PHE A 223 13.32 4.25 -3.54
N CYS A 224 12.09 3.97 -3.15
CA CYS A 224 11.22 4.93 -2.47
C CYS A 224 10.66 4.31 -1.19
N PHE A 225 10.74 5.05 -0.08
CA PHE A 225 10.19 4.67 1.20
C PHE A 225 9.14 5.71 1.62
N LEU A 226 7.95 5.22 1.92
CA LEU A 226 6.82 6.02 2.38
C LEU A 226 6.55 5.68 3.85
N ASP A 227 6.41 6.71 4.68
CA ASP A 227 5.95 6.59 6.07
C ASP A 227 4.42 6.44 6.06
N ASN A 228 3.95 5.21 6.23
CA ASN A 228 2.55 4.85 6.06
C ASN A 228 1.64 5.48 7.14
N PHE A 229 2.22 6.13 8.15
CA PHE A 229 1.47 6.83 9.19
C PHE A 229 1.39 8.34 8.92
N ARG A 230 2.21 8.86 8.01
CA ARG A 230 2.34 10.31 7.74
C ARG A 230 2.07 10.70 6.29
N VAL A 231 1.95 9.72 5.41
CA VAL A 231 1.56 9.95 4.02
C VAL A 231 0.43 9.02 3.61
N VAL A 232 -0.41 9.50 2.72
CA VAL A 232 -1.25 8.67 1.86
C VAL A 232 -0.65 8.63 0.47
N HIS A 233 -0.92 7.58 -0.28
CA HIS A 233 -0.40 7.44 -1.62
C HIS A 233 -1.41 6.79 -2.55
N GLY A 234 -1.31 7.10 -3.84
CA GLY A 234 -2.14 6.55 -4.90
C GLY A 234 -1.38 6.49 -6.22
N ARG A 235 -2.10 6.34 -7.32
CA ARG A 235 -1.49 6.32 -8.65
C ARG A 235 -2.45 6.82 -9.72
N LYS A 236 -1.98 7.73 -10.57
CA LYS A 236 -2.73 8.18 -11.74
C LYS A 236 -2.96 7.02 -12.74
N PRO A 237 -4.03 7.08 -13.54
CA PRO A 237 -4.23 6.11 -14.62
C PRO A 237 -3.09 6.13 -15.63
N PHE A 238 -2.79 4.98 -16.23
CA PHE A 238 -1.91 4.83 -17.39
C PHE A 238 -2.43 3.69 -18.29
N LYS A 239 -2.06 3.67 -19.57
CA LYS A 239 -2.48 2.60 -20.48
C LYS A 239 -1.39 1.55 -20.60
N ALA A 240 -1.64 0.36 -20.03
CA ALA A 240 -0.75 -0.78 -20.13
C ALA A 240 -0.77 -1.40 -21.55
N ARG A 241 0.34 -2.01 -21.95
CA ARG A 241 0.51 -2.62 -23.29
C ARG A 241 0.36 -4.13 -23.28
N PHE A 242 0.64 -4.77 -22.15
CA PHE A 242 0.66 -6.23 -21.93
C PHE A 242 1.63 -6.97 -22.88
N ASP A 243 2.67 -6.28 -23.36
CA ASP A 243 3.67 -6.78 -24.31
C ASP A 243 5.03 -7.11 -23.64
N GLY A 244 5.08 -7.04 -22.31
CA GLY A 244 6.31 -7.25 -21.54
C GLY A 244 7.16 -5.99 -21.34
N THR A 245 6.72 -4.82 -21.83
CA THR A 245 7.44 -3.56 -21.63
C THR A 245 6.85 -2.69 -20.51
N ASP A 246 5.78 -3.16 -19.87
CA ASP A 246 5.02 -2.40 -18.89
C ASP A 246 5.78 -1.97 -17.64
N ARG A 247 5.21 -0.99 -16.93
CA ARG A 247 5.68 -0.54 -15.62
C ARG A 247 5.81 -1.73 -14.66
N TRP A 248 6.95 -1.77 -13.96
CA TRP A 248 7.29 -2.82 -13.02
C TRP A 248 7.96 -2.24 -11.78
N LEU A 249 7.27 -2.33 -10.65
CA LEU A 249 7.81 -2.02 -9.33
C LEU A 249 7.83 -3.29 -8.48
N LYS A 250 8.82 -3.37 -7.59
CA LYS A 250 8.81 -4.31 -6.45
C LYS A 250 8.38 -3.55 -5.21
N ARG A 251 7.60 -4.18 -4.33
CA ARG A 251 7.07 -3.58 -3.10
C ARG A 251 7.31 -4.49 -1.90
N VAL A 252 7.67 -3.89 -0.76
CA VAL A 252 7.82 -4.59 0.53
C VAL A 252 7.14 -3.78 1.63
N ASN A 253 6.42 -4.46 2.52
CA ASN A 253 5.88 -3.87 3.74
C ASN A 253 6.91 -3.93 4.87
N LEU A 254 7.00 -2.85 5.63
CA LEU A 254 7.95 -2.74 6.75
C LEU A 254 7.22 -2.44 8.04
N THR A 255 7.69 -3.03 9.15
CA THR A 255 7.20 -2.72 10.49
C THR A 255 8.34 -2.43 11.46
N ASN A 256 8.15 -1.45 12.34
CA ASN A 256 9.11 -1.13 13.40
C ASN A 256 9.16 -2.21 14.49
N ASP A 257 8.12 -3.04 14.61
CA ASP A 257 8.08 -4.13 15.59
C ASP A 257 7.37 -5.36 15.03
N LEU A 258 8.15 -6.31 14.51
CA LEU A 258 7.63 -7.60 14.03
C LEU A 258 7.10 -8.50 15.17
N ARG A 259 7.45 -8.24 16.44
CA ARG A 259 6.97 -9.04 17.56
C ARG A 259 5.51 -8.73 17.89
N LYS A 260 5.03 -7.51 17.60
CA LYS A 260 3.62 -7.10 17.77
C LYS A 260 2.64 -8.03 17.02
N SER A 261 3.08 -8.62 15.91
CA SER A 261 2.28 -9.56 15.11
C SER A 261 2.43 -11.04 15.51
N ARG A 262 3.16 -11.37 16.59
CA ARG A 262 3.49 -12.78 16.91
C ARG A 262 2.26 -13.71 17.01
N ALA A 263 1.13 -13.21 17.50
CA ALA A 263 -0.09 -14.01 17.68
C ALA A 263 -0.68 -14.56 16.37
N VAL A 264 -0.38 -13.90 15.24
CA VAL A 264 -0.92 -14.19 13.91
C VAL A 264 0.17 -14.61 12.92
N ARG A 265 1.27 -15.18 13.43
CA ARG A 265 2.35 -15.75 12.63
C ARG A 265 2.56 -17.22 12.98
N THR A 266 2.90 -18.04 11.98
CA THR A 266 3.08 -19.49 12.14
C THR A 266 4.25 -19.88 13.03
N SER A 267 5.29 -19.05 13.12
CA SER A 267 6.44 -19.26 14.00
C SER A 267 7.10 -17.93 14.37
N PRO A 268 7.96 -17.88 15.40
CA PRO A 268 8.72 -16.67 15.73
C PRO A 268 9.56 -16.14 14.57
N LEU A 269 10.06 -17.03 13.70
CA LEU A 269 10.92 -16.71 12.55
C LEU A 269 10.14 -16.35 11.28
N SER A 270 8.86 -16.72 11.19
CA SER A 270 8.03 -16.35 10.03
C SER A 270 7.89 -14.83 9.95
N ARG A 271 8.02 -14.29 8.74
CA ARG A 271 7.75 -12.87 8.43
C ARG A 271 6.40 -12.66 7.74
N SER A 272 5.59 -13.72 7.61
CA SER A 272 4.26 -13.66 7.00
C SER A 272 3.18 -13.59 8.07
N ILE A 273 2.33 -12.57 8.00
CA ILE A 273 1.16 -12.37 8.88
C ILE A 273 -0.05 -13.08 8.26
N HIS A 274 -0.75 -13.87 9.06
CA HIS A 274 -1.95 -14.61 8.70
C HIS A 274 -3.19 -13.94 9.29
#